data_AF-B9J9G8-F1
#
_entry.id   AF-B9J9G8-F1
#
_cell.length_a   1.000
_cell.length_b   1.000
_cell.length_c   1.000
_cell.angle_alpha   90.00
_cell.angle_beta   90.00
_cell.angle_gamma   90.00
#
_symmetry.space_group_name_H-M   'P 1'
#
loop_
_entity.id
_entity.type
_entity.pdbx_description
1 polymer ?
#
loop_
_entity_poly.entity_id
_entity_poly.type
_entity_poly.pdbx_seq_one_letter_code
_entity_poly.pdbx_strand_id
1 'polypeptide(L)'
;MQWLYLLSYFFGGLVLMNAVPHAVSGVMGRPFQTPFAKPPGQGLSSSSVNVLWGFANLIIAYLLLCDVGDFSLHNLPDVLAVGLGAVLIALFSARHFGRFHGGNTPGNTDGKRIVL
;
A
#
# COMPACT_ATOMS: atom_id res chain seq x y z
N MET A 1 -3.18 -22.16 18.19
CA MET A 1 -2.19 -21.08 18.01
C MET A 1 -1.86 -20.79 16.54
N GLN A 2 -2.03 -21.74 15.61
CA GLN A 2 -1.82 -21.54 14.16
C GLN A 2 -2.55 -20.32 13.56
N TRP A 3 -3.75 -20.00 14.05
CA TRP A 3 -4.55 -18.89 13.54
C TRP A 3 -3.94 -17.51 13.81
N LEU A 4 -3.12 -17.37 14.87
CA LEU A 4 -2.39 -16.13 15.15
C LEU A 4 -1.29 -15.89 14.12
N TYR A 5 -0.65 -16.95 13.62
CA TYR A 5 0.34 -16.84 12.55
C TYR A 5 -0.31 -16.44 11.23
N LEU A 6 -1.44 -17.07 10.87
CA LEU A 6 -2.21 -16.66 9.70
C LEU A 6 -2.67 -15.20 9.79
N LEU A 7 -3.07 -14.75 10.98
CA LEU A 7 -3.42 -13.35 11.21
C LEU A 7 -2.20 -12.43 11.03
N SER A 8 -1.04 -12.82 11.58
CA SER A 8 0.22 -12.09 11.38
C SER A 8 0.58 -11.99 9.90
N TYR A 9 0.48 -13.09 9.16
CA TYR A 9 0.78 -13.15 7.73
C TYR A 9 -0.18 -12.30 6.90
N PHE A 10 -1.46 -12.30 7.25
CA PHE A 10 -2.46 -11.42 6.65
C PHE A 10 -2.09 -9.94 6.82
N PHE A 11 -1.77 -9.52 8.04
CA PHE A 11 -1.31 -8.14 8.29
C PHE A 11 0.05 -7.86 7.65
N GLY A 12 0.95 -8.83 7.60
CA GLY A 12 2.21 -8.76 6.88
C GLY A 12 1.99 -8.43 5.40
N GLY A 13 1.03 -9.11 4.75
CA GLY A 13 0.61 -8.81 3.39
C GLY A 13 0.02 -7.41 3.20
N LEU A 14 -0.82 -6.96 4.14
CA LEU A 14 -1.38 -5.60 4.14
C LEU A 14 -0.27 -4.53 4.18
N VAL A 15 0.66 -4.66 5.12
CA VAL A 15 1.73 -3.68 5.31
C VAL A 15 2.75 -3.76 4.16
N LEU A 16 3.09 -4.97 3.69
CA LEU A 16 4.02 -5.18 2.58
C LEU A 16 3.53 -4.49 1.31
N MET A 17 2.26 -4.72 0.94
CA MET A 17 1.70 -4.11 -0.27
C MET A 17 1.47 -2.59 -0.10
N ASN A 18 1.20 -2.13 1.13
CA ASN A 18 1.14 -0.69 1.42
C ASN A 18 2.51 0.00 1.21
N ALA A 19 3.63 -0.71 1.36
CA ALA A 19 4.95 -0.14 1.08
C ALA A 19 5.14 0.26 -0.39
N VAL A 20 4.51 -0.44 -1.33
CA VAL A 20 4.72 -0.28 -2.79
C VAL A 20 4.48 1.15 -3.27
N PRO A 21 3.28 1.76 -3.13
CA PRO A 21 3.04 3.10 -3.66
C PRO A 21 3.95 4.17 -3.03
N HIS A 22 4.31 4.01 -1.75
CA HIS A 22 5.16 4.97 -1.03
C HIS A 22 6.64 4.83 -1.41
N ALA A 23 7.17 3.61 -1.40
CA ALA A 23 8.55 3.36 -1.81
C ALA A 23 8.77 3.76 -3.27
N VAL A 24 7.90 3.31 -4.18
CA VAL A 24 8.00 3.62 -5.62
C VAL A 24 7.89 5.12 -5.87
N SER A 25 6.85 5.78 -5.34
CA SER A 25 6.72 7.24 -5.54
C SER A 25 7.91 8.00 -4.95
N GLY A 26 8.37 7.59 -3.76
CA GLY A 26 9.52 8.18 -3.10
C GLY A 26 10.80 8.07 -3.92
N VAL A 27 11.17 6.86 -4.39
CA VAL A 27 12.39 6.66 -5.19
C VAL A 27 12.31 7.27 -6.58
N MET A 28 11.10 7.45 -7.12
CA MET A 28 10.86 8.20 -8.36
C MET A 28 10.92 9.72 -8.16
N GLY A 29 11.16 10.22 -6.94
CA GLY A 29 11.20 11.65 -6.64
C GLY A 29 9.81 12.32 -6.65
N ARG A 30 8.73 11.53 -6.56
CA ARG A 30 7.35 12.02 -6.66
C ARG A 30 6.74 12.20 -5.27
N PRO A 31 6.12 13.36 -4.99
CA PRO A 31 5.32 13.49 -3.79
C PRO A 31 4.07 12.61 -3.87
N PHE A 32 3.69 11.99 -2.76
CA PHE A 32 2.55 11.08 -2.68
C PHE A 32 1.89 11.16 -1.30
N GLN A 33 0.64 10.73 -1.20
CA GLN A 33 -0.14 10.80 0.04
C GLN A 33 0.48 9.89 1.12
N THR A 34 0.55 10.38 2.36
CA THR A 34 0.98 9.59 3.53
C THR A 34 0.11 9.98 4.74
N PRO A 35 0.09 9.18 5.82
CA PRO A 35 -0.59 9.57 7.07
C PRO A 35 -0.01 10.86 7.69
N PHE A 36 1.19 11.28 7.32
CA PHE A 36 1.85 12.48 7.85
C PHE A 36 1.50 13.76 7.07
N ALA A 37 0.81 13.64 5.94
CA ALA A 37 0.41 14.79 5.13
C ALA A 37 -0.68 15.63 5.81
N LYS A 38 -0.96 16.82 5.28
CA LYS A 38 -2.08 17.67 5.69
C LYS A 38 -2.98 17.94 4.49
N PRO A 39 -4.26 17.48 4.48
CA PRO A 39 -4.88 16.60 5.47
C PRO A 39 -4.28 15.17 5.46
N PRO A 40 -4.26 14.46 6.61
CA PRO A 40 -3.69 13.11 6.70
C PRO A 40 -4.26 12.13 5.68
N GLY A 41 -3.39 11.38 5.01
CA GLY A 41 -3.78 10.37 4.01
C GLY A 41 -4.41 10.92 2.73
N GLN A 42 -4.40 12.25 2.54
CA GLN A 42 -5.02 12.94 1.41
C GLN A 42 -4.09 13.99 0.78
N GLY A 43 -3.45 14.81 1.62
CA GLY A 43 -2.43 15.76 1.18
C GLY A 43 -1.17 15.04 0.70
N LEU A 44 -0.28 15.79 0.05
CA LEU A 44 0.98 15.25 -0.44
C LEU A 44 2.09 15.39 0.61
N SER A 45 2.86 14.32 0.80
CA SER A 45 4.15 14.37 1.49
C SER A 45 5.30 14.36 0.50
N SER A 46 6.48 14.83 0.92
CA SER A 46 7.66 14.83 0.07
C SER A 46 8.09 13.40 -0.33
N SER A 47 8.92 13.31 -1.37
CA SER A 47 9.51 12.05 -1.81
C SER A 47 10.30 11.36 -0.69
N SER A 48 11.12 12.11 0.06
CA SER A 48 11.89 11.55 1.18
C SER A 48 10.99 10.98 2.29
N VAL A 49 9.87 11.64 2.62
CA VAL A 49 8.90 11.11 3.58
C VAL A 49 8.27 9.83 3.06
N ASN A 50 7.97 9.74 1.76
CA ASN A 50 7.45 8.53 1.15
C ASN A 50 8.47 7.38 1.11
N VAL A 51 9.76 7.66 0.88
CA VAL A 51 10.82 6.66 1.03
C VAL A 51 10.84 6.13 2.46
N LEU A 52 10.97 7.01 3.46
CA LEU A 52 11.04 6.59 4.87
C LEU A 52 9.79 5.81 5.30
N TRP A 53 8.61 6.25 4.86
CA TRP A 53 7.36 5.57 5.16
C TRP A 53 7.25 4.22 4.46
N GLY A 54 7.65 4.11 3.20
CA GLY A 54 7.72 2.84 2.48
C GLY A 54 8.63 1.83 3.16
N PHE A 55 9.84 2.25 3.56
CA PHE A 55 10.78 1.39 4.28
C PHE A 55 10.30 1.00 5.68
N ALA A 56 9.62 1.91 6.40
CA ALA A 56 8.99 1.55 7.67
C ALA A 56 7.95 0.43 7.49
N ASN A 57 7.15 0.47 6.42
CA ASN A 57 6.24 -0.62 6.09
C ASN A 57 6.99 -1.92 5.76
N LEU A 58 8.09 -1.87 4.99
CA LEU A 58 8.90 -3.06 4.69
C LEU A 58 9.47 -3.72 5.96
N ILE A 59 9.98 -2.92 6.90
CA ILE A 59 10.49 -3.43 8.18
C ILE A 59 9.37 -4.10 8.98
N ILE A 60 8.21 -3.44 9.11
CA ILE A 60 7.07 -4.01 9.84
C ILE A 60 6.59 -5.30 9.17
N ALA A 61 6.52 -5.33 7.83
CA ALA A 61 6.16 -6.53 7.08
C ALA A 61 7.16 -7.67 7.31
N TYR A 62 8.47 -7.38 7.29
CA TYR A 62 9.50 -8.37 7.62
C TYR A 62 9.28 -8.97 9.01
N LEU A 63 9.07 -8.14 10.05
CA LEU A 63 8.84 -8.63 11.40
C LEU A 63 7.59 -9.53 11.48
N LEU A 64 6.50 -9.14 10.81
CA LEU A 64 5.24 -9.91 10.82
C LEU A 64 5.33 -11.25 10.07
N LEU A 65 6.15 -11.32 9.01
CA LEU A 65 6.30 -12.52 8.19
C LEU A 65 7.40 -13.45 8.72
N CYS A 66 8.53 -12.90 9.14
CA CYS A 66 9.73 -13.68 9.43
C CYS A 66 9.99 -13.91 10.93
N ASP A 67 9.54 -13.00 11.81
CA ASP A 67 9.87 -13.10 13.24
C ASP A 67 8.72 -13.62 14.11
N VAL A 68 7.46 -13.49 13.68
CA VAL A 68 6.30 -13.95 14.47
C VAL A 68 6.04 -15.45 14.33
N GLY A 69 6.37 -16.05 13.17
CA GLY A 69 6.15 -17.46 12.88
C GLY A 69 7.11 -17.97 11.80
N ASP A 70 7.08 -19.28 11.54
CA ASP A 70 7.90 -19.92 10.51
C ASP A 70 7.19 -19.86 9.15
N PHE A 71 7.13 -18.66 8.57
CA PHE A 71 6.47 -18.45 7.28
C PHE A 71 7.14 -19.29 6.20
N SER A 72 6.35 -20.13 5.52
CA SER A 72 6.84 -20.98 4.44
C SER A 72 6.14 -20.68 3.12
N LEU A 73 6.91 -20.38 2.08
CA LEU A 73 6.40 -20.24 0.71
C LEU A 73 5.84 -21.54 0.13
N HIS A 74 6.19 -22.68 0.72
CA HIS A 74 5.66 -24.00 0.33
C HIS A 74 4.36 -24.35 1.09
N ASN A 75 3.93 -23.50 2.04
CA ASN A 75 2.70 -23.66 2.78
C ASN A 75 1.58 -22.81 2.15
N LEU A 76 0.58 -23.48 1.57
CA LEU A 76 -0.52 -22.80 0.89
C LEU A 76 -1.33 -21.86 1.81
N PRO A 77 -1.78 -22.27 3.02
CA PRO A 77 -2.41 -21.37 3.98
C PRO A 77 -1.63 -20.08 4.26
N ASP A 78 -0.31 -20.18 4.44
CA ASP A 78 0.54 -19.02 4.73
C ASP A 78 0.56 -18.04 3.55
N VAL A 79 0.80 -18.56 2.34
CA VAL A 79 0.81 -17.76 1.10
C VAL A 79 -0.56 -17.14 0.83
N LEU A 80 -1.65 -17.87 1.07
CA LEU A 80 -3.01 -17.34 0.92
C LEU A 80 -3.31 -16.23 1.92
N ALA A 81 -2.85 -16.35 3.16
CA ALA A 81 -3.02 -15.28 4.16
C ALA A 81 -2.32 -13.99 3.73
N VAL A 82 -1.04 -14.07 3.34
CA VAL A 82 -0.28 -12.91 2.83
C VAL A 82 -0.93 -12.34 1.57
N GLY A 83 -1.25 -13.20 0.60
CA GLY A 83 -1.83 -12.80 -0.67
C GLY A 83 -3.19 -12.11 -0.50
N LEU A 84 -4.06 -12.63 0.38
CA LEU A 84 -5.34 -12.02 0.67
C LEU A 84 -5.19 -10.62 1.28
N GLY A 85 -4.29 -10.46 2.26
CA GLY A 85 -3.95 -9.16 2.81
C GLY A 85 -3.49 -8.18 1.72
N ALA A 86 -2.49 -8.58 0.94
CA ALA A 86 -1.94 -7.77 -0.13
C ALA A 86 -2.99 -7.32 -1.16
N VAL A 87 -3.86 -8.23 -1.62
CA VAL A 87 -4.92 -7.89 -2.59
C VAL A 87 -5.92 -6.90 -1.99
N LEU A 88 -6.35 -7.10 -0.74
CA LEU A 88 -7.34 -6.22 -0.11
C LEU A 88 -6.82 -4.79 0.04
N ILE A 89 -5.59 -4.61 0.52
CA ILE A 89 -5.01 -3.26 0.63
C ILE A 89 -4.70 -2.68 -0.74
N ALA A 90 -4.30 -3.48 -1.75
CA ALA A 90 -4.07 -2.98 -3.10
C ALA A 90 -5.36 -2.41 -3.69
N LEU A 91 -6.48 -3.13 -3.57
CA LEU A 91 -7.80 -2.68 -4.03
C LEU A 91 -8.28 -1.44 -3.26
N PHE A 92 -8.06 -1.41 -1.95
CA PHE A 92 -8.37 -0.24 -1.13
C PHE A 92 -7.56 0.97 -1.58
N SER A 93 -6.24 0.83 -1.72
CA SER A 93 -5.31 1.88 -2.15
C SER A 93 -5.62 2.37 -3.56
N ALA A 94 -5.92 1.46 -4.50
CA ALA A 94 -6.31 1.80 -5.86
C ALA A 94 -7.53 2.72 -5.88
N ARG A 95 -8.56 2.43 -5.06
CA ARG A 95 -9.76 3.27 -4.94
C ARG A 95 -9.48 4.56 -4.15
N HIS A 96 -8.77 4.46 -3.03
CA HIS A 96 -8.53 5.58 -2.12
C HIS A 96 -7.60 6.63 -2.73
N PHE A 97 -6.56 6.22 -3.45
CA PHE A 97 -5.67 7.12 -4.19
C PHE A 97 -6.22 7.43 -5.58
N GLY A 98 -6.98 6.52 -6.20
CA GLY A 98 -7.59 6.72 -7.52
C GLY A 98 -8.49 7.95 -7.59
N ARG A 99 -9.17 8.33 -6.49
CA ARG A 99 -9.94 9.58 -6.44
C ARG A 99 -9.10 10.85 -6.61
N PHE A 100 -7.81 10.79 -6.29
CA PHE A 100 -6.87 11.91 -6.42
C PHE A 100 -6.08 11.88 -7.72
N HIS A 101 -5.95 10.70 -8.34
CA HIS A 101 -5.15 10.49 -9.55
C HIS A 101 -5.98 10.21 -10.82
N GLY A 102 -7.31 10.37 -10.75
CA GLY A 102 -8.24 10.17 -11.88
C GLY A 102 -8.66 8.71 -12.15
N GLY A 103 -8.18 7.74 -11.37
CA GLY A 103 -8.45 6.31 -11.58
C GLY A 103 -9.88 5.86 -11.29
N ASN A 104 -10.65 6.59 -10.47
CA ASN A 104 -12.03 6.20 -10.11
C ASN A 104 -13.09 6.67 -11.12
N THR A 105 -12.73 7.54 -12.06
CA THR A 105 -13.65 8.05 -13.08
C THR A 105 -13.00 8.00 -14.47
N PRO A 106 -12.64 6.81 -14.97
CA PRO A 106 -12.05 6.67 -16.30
C PRO A 106 -13.14 7.00 -17.34
N GLY A 107 -13.13 8.22 -17.87
CA GLY A 107 -14.05 8.65 -18.94
C GLY A 107 -14.85 9.94 -18.71
N ASN A 108 -14.76 10.61 -17.53
CA ASN A 108 -15.40 11.94 -17.35
C ASN A 108 -14.45 13.10 -17.68
N THR A 109 -13.69 12.97 -18.77
CA THR A 109 -12.95 14.06 -19.42
C THR A 109 -13.72 14.55 -20.65
N ASP A 110 -15.03 14.75 -20.53
CA ASP A 110 -15.84 15.44 -21.54
C ASP A 110 -16.61 16.56 -20.84
N GLY A 111 -16.00 17.76 -20.82
CA GLY A 111 -16.61 18.87 -20.08
C GLY A 111 -15.78 20.12 -19.84
N LYS A 112 -14.57 20.24 -20.42
CA LYS A 112 -13.89 21.54 -20.47
C LYS A 112 -13.46 21.86 -21.90
N ARG A 113 -14.38 22.58 -22.54
CA ARG A 113 -14.20 23.52 -23.66
C ARG A 113 -12.74 23.95 -23.83
N ILE A 114 -12.20 23.71 -25.01
CA ILE A 114 -11.34 24.67 -25.67
C ILE A 114 -12.15 25.17 -26.87
N VAL A 115 -12.93 26.22 -26.62
CA VAL A 115 -13.27 27.19 -27.67
C VAL A 115 -12.25 28.28 -27.49
N LEU A 116 -11.16 28.23 -28.26
CA LEU A 116 -10.42 29.35 -28.83
C LEU A 116 -9.68 28.83 -30.05
#